data_AF-A0A0G1X9Z8-F1
#
_entry.id   AF-A0A0G1X9Z8-F1
#
_cell.length_a   1.000
_cell.length_b   1.000
_cell.length_c   1.000
_cell.angle_alpha   90.00
_cell.angle_beta   90.00
_cell.angle_gamma   90.00
#
_symmetry.space_group_name_H-M   'P 1'
#
loop_
_entity.id
_entity.type
_entity.pdbx_description
1 polymer ?
#
loop_
_entity_poly.entity_id
_entity_poly.type
_entity_poly.pdbx_seq_one_letter_code
_entity_poly.pdbx_strand_id
1 'polypeptide(L)'
;MAKHQLVIFCDGGARGNPGSAAAAFVVKDGAGNIQGKRGKLFDKLRARPFDYAPLGKLGAGRARPFDYAQGKFLGVTTNNVAEYQAVVEALAWIKGNLTQGTDLANLEIRFYLDSSLVVNQLRGKFKVKDRKLRDLLAEVRGRERELGAVRISYDYVPREENSEADRTVNETLDRVMGRM
;
A
#
# COMPACT_ATOMS: atom_id res chain seq x y z
N MET A 1 17.26 20.89 3.30
CA MET A 1 15.80 20.75 3.55
C MET A 1 15.58 19.37 4.16
N ALA A 2 14.59 19.21 5.06
CA ALA A 2 14.31 17.90 5.66
C ALA A 2 13.66 16.98 4.61
N LYS A 3 14.16 15.74 4.50
CA LYS A 3 13.54 14.73 3.64
C LYS A 3 12.20 14.32 4.24
N HIS A 4 11.15 14.28 3.42
CA HIS A 4 9.86 13.73 3.80
C HIS A 4 9.82 12.26 3.40
N GLN A 5 9.37 11.39 4.30
CA GLN A 5 9.32 9.95 4.04
C GLN A 5 7.89 9.45 4.19
N LEU A 6 7.41 8.78 3.14
CA LEU A 6 6.18 8.00 3.18
C LEU A 6 6.55 6.52 3.23
N VAL A 7 6.03 5.81 4.21
CA VAL A 7 6.23 4.37 4.36
C VAL A 7 4.94 3.66 3.98
N ILE A 8 5.04 2.72 3.06
CA ILE A 8 3.90 1.96 2.55
C ILE A 8 4.15 0.49 2.83
N PHE A 9 3.22 -0.17 3.49
CA PHE A 9 3.19 -1.62 3.63
C PHE A 9 2.18 -2.15 2.63
N CYS A 10 2.57 -3.12 1.82
CA CYS A 10 1.68 -3.76 0.85
C CYS A 10 1.57 -5.26 1.15
N ASP A 11 0.38 -5.80 0.93
CA ASP A 11 0.15 -7.24 0.96
C ASP A 11 -0.95 -7.63 -0.04
N GLY A 12 -0.88 -8.85 -0.56
CA GLY A 12 -1.92 -9.42 -1.40
C GLY A 12 -2.06 -10.91 -1.19
N GLY A 13 -3.30 -11.38 -1.06
CA GLY A 13 -3.58 -12.78 -0.75
C GLY A 13 -4.75 -13.34 -1.54
N ALA A 14 -4.69 -14.62 -1.86
CA ALA A 14 -5.77 -15.39 -2.45
C ALA A 14 -6.10 -16.65 -1.63
N ARG A 15 -7.40 -16.96 -1.49
CA ARG A 15 -7.92 -18.19 -0.87
C ARG A 15 -7.87 -19.35 -1.87
N GLY A 16 -6.65 -19.82 -2.15
CA GLY A 16 -6.32 -20.76 -3.22
C GLY A 16 -5.40 -20.12 -4.27
N ASN A 17 -4.79 -20.92 -5.15
CA ASN A 17 -3.84 -20.41 -6.15
C ASN A 17 -4.07 -21.04 -7.55
N PRO A 18 -5.03 -20.53 -8.35
CA PRO A 18 -5.81 -19.31 -8.13
C PRO A 18 -7.00 -19.49 -7.16
N GLY A 19 -7.47 -18.39 -6.57
CA GLY A 19 -8.61 -18.33 -5.66
C GLY A 19 -9.13 -16.90 -5.47
N SER A 20 -10.20 -16.73 -4.68
CA SER A 20 -10.71 -15.40 -4.32
C SER A 20 -9.63 -14.56 -3.66
N ALA A 21 -9.33 -13.38 -4.20
CA ALA A 21 -8.16 -12.61 -3.83
C ALA A 21 -8.46 -11.14 -3.51
N ALA A 22 -7.62 -10.56 -2.68
CA ALA A 22 -7.61 -9.14 -2.39
C ALA A 22 -6.17 -8.62 -2.32
N ALA A 23 -6.03 -7.33 -2.58
CA ALA A 23 -4.80 -6.56 -2.37
C ALA A 23 -5.08 -5.47 -1.35
N ALA A 24 -4.08 -5.13 -0.54
CA ALA A 24 -4.18 -4.04 0.41
C ALA A 24 -2.86 -3.29 0.57
N PHE A 25 -2.98 -2.05 1.03
CA PHE A 25 -1.83 -1.28 1.48
C PHE A 25 -2.16 -0.46 2.72
N VAL A 26 -1.11 -0.15 3.49
CA VAL A 26 -1.15 0.70 4.66
C VAL A 26 -0.10 1.80 4.50
N VAL A 27 -0.49 3.05 4.70
CA VAL A 27 0.37 4.22 4.61
C VAL A 27 0.69 4.72 6.01
N LYS A 28 1.99 4.86 6.30
CA LYS A 28 2.56 5.39 7.53
C LYS A 28 3.49 6.57 7.22
N ASP A 29 3.49 7.59 8.08
CA ASP A 29 4.47 8.69 7.99
C ASP A 29 5.79 8.22 8.62
N GLY A 30 6.90 8.31 7.88
CA GLY A 30 8.22 7.79 8.26
C GLY A 30 8.90 8.54 9.41
N ALA A 31 8.30 9.60 9.95
CA ALA A 31 8.89 10.39 11.03
C ALA A 31 8.87 9.70 12.42
N GLY A 32 8.16 8.59 12.62
CA GLY A 32 8.15 7.83 13.89
C GLY A 32 7.73 8.61 15.16
N ASN A 33 7.31 9.87 15.01
CA ASN A 33 6.98 10.81 16.08
C ASN A 33 5.63 11.46 15.76
N ILE A 34 4.53 10.85 16.21
CA ILE A 34 3.34 11.64 16.56
C ILE A 34 2.80 11.16 17.91
N GLN A 35 3.45 11.61 18.99
CA GLN A 35 2.69 12.02 20.16
C GLN A 35 2.13 13.41 19.88
N GLY A 36 0.82 13.51 19.68
CA GLY A 36 0.09 14.79 19.70
C GLY A 36 0.22 15.66 18.45
N LYS A 37 -0.95 16.05 17.92
CA LYS A 37 -1.20 17.06 16.88
C LYS A 37 -0.55 16.81 15.51
N ARG A 38 -1.45 16.52 14.55
CA ARG A 38 -1.38 16.70 13.08
C ARG A 38 -0.08 17.32 12.57
N GLY A 39 0.71 16.52 11.86
CA GLY A 39 1.98 16.92 11.25
C GLY A 39 1.81 17.57 9.87
N LYS A 40 2.70 18.52 9.58
CA LYS A 40 2.70 19.47 8.45
C LYS A 40 2.68 18.86 7.03
N LEU A 41 2.88 17.56 6.85
CA LEU A 41 2.74 16.87 5.55
C LEU A 41 1.26 16.75 5.17
N PHE A 42 0.40 16.38 6.13
CA PHE A 42 -1.05 16.31 5.98
C PHE A 42 -1.72 17.68 5.87
N ASP A 43 -1.04 18.75 6.30
CA ASP A 43 -1.56 20.12 6.19
C ASP A 43 -1.34 20.74 4.80
N LYS A 44 -0.36 20.25 4.02
CA LYS A 44 -0.09 20.68 2.63
C LYS A 44 -0.88 19.89 1.59
N LEU A 45 -1.40 18.72 1.95
CA LEU A 45 -2.22 17.88 1.09
C LEU A 45 -3.69 18.20 1.34
N ARG A 46 -4.19 19.30 0.74
CA ARG A 46 -5.63 19.60 0.71
C ARG A 46 -6.37 18.49 -0.05
N ALA A 47 -6.84 17.48 0.66
CA ALA A 47 -7.92 16.61 0.25
C ALA A 47 -8.91 16.46 1.40
N ARG A 48 -10.20 16.57 1.08
CA ARG A 48 -11.33 16.59 2.02
C ARG A 48 -11.50 15.23 2.72
N PRO A 49 -12.11 15.19 3.92
CA PRO A 49 -12.45 13.95 4.58
C PRO A 49 -13.68 13.27 3.94
N PHE A 50 -13.77 11.94 4.09
CA PHE A 50 -14.91 11.03 3.86
C PHE A 50 -15.05 10.35 2.48
N ASP A 51 -14.74 9.05 2.43
CA ASP A 51 -15.76 7.98 2.35
C ASP A 51 -15.14 6.62 2.72
N TYR A 52 -15.18 6.29 4.02
CA TYR A 52 -15.16 4.90 4.49
C TYR A 52 -16.30 4.73 5.48
N ALA A 53 -17.27 3.90 5.12
CA ALA A 53 -18.23 3.40 6.10
C ALA A 53 -17.45 2.66 7.20
N PRO A 54 -17.66 3.00 8.49
CA PRO A 54 -16.98 2.34 9.58
C PRO A 54 -17.36 0.85 9.58
N LEU A 55 -16.35 -0.04 9.51
CA LEU A 55 -16.54 -1.39 10.04
C LEU A 55 -16.80 -1.25 11.54
N GLY A 56 -17.78 -2.02 12.01
CA GLY A 56 -18.46 -1.84 13.28
C GLY A 56 -17.54 -1.70 14.49
N LYS A 57 -18.10 -1.02 15.50
CA LYS A 57 -17.53 -0.73 16.81
C LYS A 57 -16.66 -1.88 17.36
N LEU A 58 -15.35 -1.67 17.38
CA LEU A 58 -14.47 -2.35 18.32
C LEU A 58 -14.26 -1.44 19.54
N GLY A 59 -14.60 -2.01 20.71
CA GLY A 59 -14.38 -1.60 22.09
C GLY A 59 -13.85 -0.20 22.42
N ALA A 60 -14.48 0.43 23.41
CA ALA A 60 -13.99 1.61 24.11
C ALA A 60 -12.50 1.46 24.51
N GLY A 61 -11.60 2.11 23.77
CA GLY A 61 -10.17 2.07 24.09
C GLY A 61 -9.25 2.50 22.95
N ARG A 62 -9.12 3.82 22.75
CA ARG A 62 -8.11 4.52 21.91
C ARG A 62 -8.13 4.20 20.41
N ALA A 63 -8.74 5.11 19.63
CA ALA A 63 -8.46 5.25 18.21
C ALA A 63 -6.94 5.39 18.01
N ARG A 64 -6.32 4.45 17.29
CA ARG A 64 -4.90 4.57 16.92
C ARG A 64 -4.79 5.68 15.88
N PRO A 65 -3.98 6.72 16.12
CA PRO A 65 -3.95 7.85 15.22
C PRO A 65 -2.91 7.58 14.11
N PHE A 66 -3.32 7.74 12.84
CA PHE A 66 -2.47 7.96 11.66
C PHE A 66 -2.03 6.80 10.73
N ASP A 67 -2.78 5.71 10.60
CA ASP A 67 -2.55 4.72 9.52
C ASP A 67 -3.72 4.73 8.53
N TYR A 68 -3.48 5.13 7.27
CA TYR A 68 -4.48 4.92 6.20
C TYR A 68 -4.33 3.50 5.69
N ALA A 69 -5.41 2.73 5.68
CA ALA A 69 -5.43 1.38 5.12
C ALA A 69 -6.54 1.27 4.07
N GLN A 70 -6.24 0.60 2.96
CA GLN A 70 -7.22 0.33 1.92
C GLN A 70 -7.00 -1.07 1.37
N GLY A 71 -8.09 -1.83 1.30
CA GLY A 71 -8.14 -3.11 0.61
C GLY A 71 -9.05 -3.07 -0.62
N LYS A 72 -8.76 -3.92 -1.60
CA LYS A 72 -9.51 -4.06 -2.84
C LYS A 72 -9.67 -5.53 -3.19
N PHE A 73 -10.91 -5.95 -3.41
CA PHE A 73 -11.20 -7.29 -3.92
C PHE A 73 -10.86 -7.39 -5.41
N LEU A 74 -10.22 -8.49 -5.81
CA LEU A 74 -9.67 -8.69 -7.15
C LEU A 74 -10.38 -9.78 -7.95
N GLY A 75 -11.44 -10.39 -7.41
CA GLY A 75 -12.03 -11.59 -8.01
C GLY A 75 -11.13 -12.80 -7.79
N VAL A 76 -11.02 -13.67 -8.80
CA VAL A 76 -10.21 -14.89 -8.74
C VAL A 76 -8.86 -14.67 -9.42
N THR A 77 -7.77 -14.75 -8.65
CA THR A 77 -6.42 -14.67 -9.19
C THR A 77 -5.42 -15.44 -8.31
N THR A 78 -4.15 -15.44 -8.70
CA THR A 78 -3.04 -16.06 -7.96
C THR A 78 -2.49 -15.13 -6.89
N ASN A 79 -1.85 -15.68 -5.85
CA ASN A 79 -1.18 -14.89 -4.80
C ASN A 79 -0.24 -13.83 -5.37
N ASN A 80 0.70 -14.22 -6.24
CA ASN A 80 1.69 -13.28 -6.80
C ASN A 80 1.06 -12.11 -7.58
N VAL A 81 -0.09 -12.34 -8.23
CA VAL A 81 -0.82 -11.26 -8.92
C VAL A 81 -1.45 -10.32 -7.90
N ALA A 82 -2.02 -10.84 -6.81
CA ALA A 82 -2.58 -10.01 -5.75
C ALA A 82 -1.51 -9.13 -5.08
N GLU A 83 -0.33 -9.70 -4.80
CA GLU A 83 0.83 -8.99 -4.24
C GLU A 83 1.29 -7.82 -5.11
N TYR A 84 1.41 -8.06 -6.43
CA TYR A 84 1.71 -6.98 -7.38
C TYR A 84 0.61 -5.92 -7.42
N GLN A 85 -0.65 -6.34 -7.37
CA GLN A 85 -1.77 -5.42 -7.40
C GLN A 85 -1.78 -4.51 -6.18
N ALA A 86 -1.34 -4.98 -5.01
CA ALA A 86 -1.19 -4.14 -3.81
C ALA A 86 -0.27 -2.93 -4.04
N VAL A 87 0.87 -3.14 -4.72
CA VAL A 87 1.78 -2.05 -5.12
C VAL A 87 1.12 -1.11 -6.12
N VAL A 88 0.40 -1.65 -7.10
CA VAL A 88 -0.31 -0.87 -8.11
C VAL A 88 -1.36 0.05 -7.47
N GLU A 89 -2.20 -0.48 -6.57
CA GLU A 89 -3.23 0.29 -5.88
C GLU A 89 -2.61 1.36 -4.97
N ALA A 90 -1.52 1.03 -4.27
CA ALA A 90 -0.82 1.98 -3.43
C ALA A 90 -0.23 3.14 -4.25
N LEU A 91 0.41 2.87 -5.39
CA LEU A 91 0.93 3.92 -6.28
C LEU A 91 -0.20 4.79 -6.86
N ALA A 92 -1.32 4.18 -7.24
CA ALA A 92 -2.49 4.90 -7.71
C ALA A 92 -3.04 5.84 -6.62
N TRP A 93 -3.14 5.34 -5.38
CA TRP A 93 -3.55 6.14 -4.24
C TRP A 93 -2.60 7.30 -3.97
N ILE A 94 -1.28 7.05 -3.96
CA ILE A 94 -0.26 8.09 -3.79
C ILE A 94 -0.47 9.18 -4.84
N LYS A 95 -0.56 8.81 -6.13
CA LYS A 95 -0.75 9.76 -7.22
C LYS A 95 -1.99 10.63 -7.04
N GLY A 96 -3.11 10.03 -6.63
CA GLY A 96 -4.36 10.74 -6.36
C GLY A 96 -4.32 11.66 -5.14
N ASN A 97 -3.38 11.44 -4.22
CA ASN A 97 -3.26 12.18 -2.96
C ASN A 97 -2.08 13.16 -2.91
N LEU A 98 -1.19 13.16 -3.91
CA LEU A 98 -0.16 14.19 -4.07
C LEU A 98 -0.80 15.51 -4.54
N THR A 99 -0.42 16.64 -3.95
CA THR A 99 -0.89 17.97 -4.38
C THR A 99 0.19 18.72 -5.15
N GLN A 100 -0.21 19.76 -5.91
CA GLN A 100 0.72 20.60 -6.66
C GLN A 100 1.80 21.28 -5.79
N GLY A 101 1.57 21.38 -4.47
CA GLY A 101 2.54 21.94 -3.51
C GLY A 101 3.45 20.92 -2.84
N THR A 102 3.35 19.63 -3.20
CA THR A 102 4.25 18.61 -2.65
C THR A 102 5.64 18.76 -3.25
N ASP A 103 6.64 18.90 -2.39
CA ASP A 103 8.04 18.91 -2.81
C ASP A 103 8.49 17.49 -3.17
N LEU A 104 8.22 17.09 -4.41
CA LEU A 104 8.51 15.76 -4.92
C LEU A 104 10.01 15.45 -4.92
N ALA A 105 10.87 16.46 -5.03
CA ALA A 105 12.32 16.29 -5.05
C ALA A 105 12.88 15.87 -3.67
N ASN A 106 12.18 16.23 -2.59
CA ASN A 106 12.53 15.88 -1.22
C ASN A 106 11.62 14.80 -0.61
N LEU A 107 10.73 14.21 -1.39
CA LEU A 107 9.86 13.10 -0.99
C LEU A 107 10.51 11.76 -1.34
N GLU A 108 10.59 10.89 -0.34
CA GLU A 108 11.01 9.50 -0.44
C GLU A 108 9.84 8.58 -0.08
N ILE A 109 9.53 7.61 -0.91
CA ILE A 109 8.48 6.62 -0.68
C ILE A 109 9.14 5.25 -0.57
N ARG A 110 8.95 4.59 0.57
CA ARG A 110 9.47 3.25 0.83
C ARG A 110 8.33 2.26 0.90
N PHE A 111 8.37 1.28 0.02
CA PHE A 111 7.46 0.15 0.03
C PHE A 111 8.08 -1.03 0.79
N TYR A 112 7.33 -1.58 1.73
CA TYR A 112 7.63 -2.80 2.46
C TYR A 112 6.63 -3.88 2.05
N LEU A 113 7.16 -5.05 1.71
CA LEU A 113 6.37 -6.23 1.35
C LEU A 113 7.00 -7.46 2.00
N ASP A 114 6.19 -8.48 2.29
CA ASP A 114 6.68 -9.79 2.76
C ASP A 114 6.87 -10.80 1.61
N SER A 115 6.53 -10.42 0.37
CA SER A 115 6.83 -11.23 -0.82
C SER A 115 8.23 -10.97 -1.36
N SER A 116 9.20 -11.80 -0.94
CA SER A 116 10.59 -11.71 -1.41
C SER A 116 10.72 -11.81 -2.94
N LEU A 117 9.85 -12.59 -3.60
CA LEU A 117 9.79 -12.70 -5.06
C LEU A 117 9.46 -11.35 -5.69
N VAL A 118 8.36 -10.73 -5.26
CA VAL A 118 7.87 -9.47 -5.82
C VAL A 118 8.85 -8.35 -5.55
N VAL A 119 9.39 -8.24 -4.33
CA VAL A 119 10.45 -7.26 -3.99
C VAL A 119 11.65 -7.40 -4.92
N ASN A 120 12.16 -8.62 -5.12
CA ASN A 120 13.35 -8.81 -5.97
C ASN A 120 13.05 -8.56 -7.45
N GLN A 121 11.84 -8.84 -7.92
CA GLN A 121 11.43 -8.50 -9.29
C GLN A 121 11.26 -6.98 -9.47
N LEU A 122 10.64 -6.29 -8.51
CA LEU A 122 10.53 -4.82 -8.47
C LEU A 122 11.90 -4.14 -8.33
N ARG A 123 12.90 -4.79 -7.77
CA ARG A 123 14.28 -4.28 -7.75
C ARG A 123 15.09 -4.63 -9.00
N GLY A 124 14.50 -5.38 -9.94
CA GLY A 124 15.19 -5.86 -11.14
C GLY A 124 16.23 -6.96 -10.89
N LYS A 125 16.29 -7.51 -9.67
CA LYS A 125 17.20 -8.61 -9.32
C LYS A 125 16.74 -9.93 -9.92
N PHE A 126 15.43 -10.16 -9.97
CA PHE A 126 14.84 -11.39 -10.52
C PHE A 126 14.09 -11.11 -11.82
N LYS A 127 14.26 -12.00 -12.80
CA LYS A 127 13.52 -11.94 -14.07
C LYS A 127 12.07 -12.36 -13.87
N VAL A 128 11.14 -11.55 -14.37
CA VAL A 128 9.72 -11.90 -14.43
C VAL A 128 9.46 -12.73 -15.69
N LYS A 129 9.12 -14.01 -15.49
CA LYS A 129 8.83 -14.94 -16.61
C LYS A 129 7.35 -14.94 -16.99
N ASP A 130 6.47 -14.95 -15.98
CA ASP A 130 5.03 -14.95 -16.17
C ASP A 130 4.57 -13.70 -16.93
N ARG A 131 3.64 -13.86 -17.88
CA ARG A 131 3.17 -12.76 -18.72
C ARG A 131 2.35 -11.75 -17.91
N LYS A 132 1.44 -12.19 -17.04
CA LYS A 132 0.59 -11.30 -16.24
C LYS A 132 1.43 -10.47 -15.28
N LEU A 133 2.44 -11.08 -14.65
CA LEU A 133 3.37 -10.36 -13.77
C LEU A 133 4.24 -9.35 -14.55
N ARG A 134 4.60 -9.65 -15.81
CA ARG A 134 5.29 -8.67 -16.66
C ARG A 134 4.42 -7.46 -16.96
N ASP A 135 3.14 -7.68 -17.25
CA ASP A 135 2.17 -6.62 -17.50
C ASP A 135 1.99 -5.75 -16.25
N LEU A 136 1.88 -6.36 -15.06
CA LEU A 136 1.80 -5.63 -13.77
C LEU A 136 3.09 -4.87 -13.45
N LEU A 137 4.27 -5.44 -13.70
CA LEU A 137 5.53 -4.73 -13.55
C LEU A 137 5.59 -3.50 -14.48
N ALA A 138 5.11 -3.64 -15.72
CA ALA A 138 5.03 -2.51 -16.65
C ALA A 138 4.08 -1.42 -16.14
N GLU A 139 2.95 -1.78 -15.53
CA GLU A 139 2.03 -0.84 -14.89
C GLU A 139 2.69 -0.12 -13.71
N VAL A 140 3.34 -0.85 -12.80
CA VAL A 140 4.09 -0.26 -11.67
C VAL A 140 5.08 0.78 -12.19
N ARG A 141 5.88 0.43 -13.21
CA ARG A 141 6.85 1.35 -13.83
C ARG A 141 6.19 2.55 -14.47
N GLY A 142 5.00 2.40 -15.05
CA GLY A 142 4.18 3.49 -15.57
C GLY A 142 3.80 4.48 -14.47
N ARG A 143 3.26 3.96 -13.37
CA ARG A 143 2.83 4.78 -12.22
C ARG A 143 3.99 5.47 -11.53
N GLU A 144 5.13 4.81 -11.38
CA GLU A 144 6.35 5.45 -10.86
C GLU A 144 6.76 6.66 -11.72
N ARG A 145 6.71 6.55 -13.05
CA ARG A 145 7.00 7.69 -13.95
C ARG A 145 6.01 8.84 -13.76
N GLU A 146 4.73 8.55 -13.50
CA GLU A 146 3.70 9.56 -13.23
C GLU A 146 3.93 10.33 -11.91
N LEU A 147 4.69 9.74 -10.98
CA LEU A 147 5.11 10.38 -9.73
C LEU A 147 6.33 11.31 -9.92
N GLY A 148 6.96 11.31 -11.10
CA GLY A 148 8.02 12.25 -11.46
C GLY A 148 9.32 12.02 -10.68
N ALA A 149 9.82 13.05 -10.00
CA ALA A 149 11.14 13.04 -9.34
C ALA A 149 11.18 12.38 -7.95
N VAL A 150 10.08 11.74 -7.53
CA VAL A 150 10.00 11.06 -6.22
C VAL A 150 10.94 9.87 -6.17
N ARG A 151 11.67 9.72 -5.07
CA ARG A 151 12.52 8.54 -4.84
C ARG A 151 11.68 7.40 -4.30
N ILE A 152 11.63 6.28 -5.02
CA ILE A 152 10.84 5.10 -4.64
C ILE A 152 11.79 3.93 -4.37
N SER A 153 11.59 3.22 -3.26
CA SER A 153 12.31 1.98 -2.94
C SER A 153 11.36 0.86 -2.54
N TYR A 154 11.81 -0.38 -2.72
CA TYR A 154 11.10 -1.60 -2.35
C TYR A 154 12.01 -2.45 -1.48
N ASP A 155 11.55 -2.80 -0.29
CA ASP A 155 12.29 -3.57 0.69
C ASP A 155 11.43 -4.71 1.23
N TYR A 156 12.10 -5.82 1.56
CA TYR A 156 11.46 -6.97 2.16
C TYR A 156 11.37 -6.77 3.67
N VAL A 157 10.22 -7.13 4.26
CA VAL A 157 10.04 -7.28 5.70
C VAL A 157 9.46 -8.67 6.02
N PRO A 158 9.75 -9.23 7.19
CA PRO A 158 9.06 -10.43 7.66
C PRO A 158 7.54 -10.21 7.78
N ARG A 159 6.74 -11.26 7.62
CA ARG A 159 5.26 -11.18 7.62
C ARG A 159 4.70 -10.65 8.95
N GLU A 160 5.37 -10.94 10.06
CA GLU A 160 5.04 -10.41 11.38
C GLU A 160 5.10 -8.87 11.43
N GLU A 161 5.98 -8.25 10.65
CA GLU A 161 6.12 -6.79 10.52
C GLU A 161 5.12 -6.19 9.50
N ASN A 162 4.48 -7.03 8.67
CA ASN A 162 3.49 -6.64 7.66
C ASN A 162 2.02 -6.92 8.10
N SER A 163 1.80 -7.21 9.39
CA SER A 163 0.53 -7.74 9.92
C SER A 163 -0.71 -6.85 9.70
N GLU A 164 -0.55 -5.54 9.54
CA GLU A 164 -1.67 -4.63 9.27
C GLU A 164 -2.16 -4.70 7.82
N ALA A 165 -1.24 -4.83 6.86
CA ALA A 165 -1.61 -5.03 5.45
C ALA A 165 -2.28 -6.40 5.27
N ASP A 166 -1.72 -7.45 5.88
CA ASP A 166 -2.29 -8.81 5.91
C ASP A 166 -3.70 -8.85 6.51
N ARG A 167 -3.89 -8.15 7.64
CA ARG A 167 -5.22 -8.01 8.22
C ARG A 167 -6.19 -7.35 7.25
N THR A 168 -5.76 -6.28 6.58
CA THR A 168 -6.61 -5.53 5.63
C THR A 168 -7.01 -6.39 4.43
N VAL A 169 -6.12 -7.26 3.94
CA VAL A 169 -6.44 -8.26 2.91
C VAL A 169 -7.53 -9.22 3.40
N ASN A 170 -7.34 -9.78 4.59
CA ASN A 170 -8.28 -10.76 5.16
C ASN A 170 -9.66 -10.14 5.43
N GLU A 171 -9.71 -8.95 6.03
CA GLU A 171 -10.96 -8.21 6.25
C GLU A 171 -11.69 -7.91 4.94
N THR A 172 -10.96 -7.55 3.88
CA THR A 172 -11.53 -7.30 2.55
C THR A 172 -12.16 -8.56 1.97
N LEU A 173 -11.47 -9.70 2.08
CA LEU A 173 -11.98 -10.99 1.62
C LEU A 173 -13.21 -11.44 2.42
N ASP A 174 -13.17 -11.32 3.75
CA ASP A 174 -14.28 -11.75 4.61
C ASP A 174 -15.54 -10.91 4.40
N ARG A 175 -15.38 -9.60 4.22
CA ARG A 175 -16.49 -8.70 3.89
C ARG A 175 -17.18 -9.10 2.59
N VAL A 176 -16.42 -9.36 1.52
CA VAL A 176 -17.00 -9.72 0.21
C VAL A 176 -17.57 -11.13 0.21
N MET A 177 -17.00 -12.03 0.98
CA MET A 177 -17.44 -13.43 1.07
C MET A 177 -18.57 -13.67 2.08
N GLY A 178 -19.09 -12.62 2.72
CA GLY A 178 -20.21 -12.71 3.67
C GLY A 178 -19.86 -13.48 4.95
N ARG A 179 -18.62 -13.38 5.42
CA ARG A 179 -18.13 -14.05 6.65
C ARG A 179 -18.03 -13.12 7.86
N MET A 180 -18.66 -11.94 7.80
CA MET A 180 -18.72 -10.94 8.86
C MET A 180 -20.14 -10.72 9.35
#